data_AF-A0A9E3SBZ7-F1
#
_entry.id   AF-A0A9E3SBZ7-F1
#
_cell.length_a   1.000
_cell.length_b   1.000
_cell.length_c   1.000
_cell.angle_alpha   90.00
_cell.angle_beta   90.00
_cell.angle_gamma   90.00
#
_symmetry.space_group_name_H-M   'P 1'
#
loop_
_entity.id
_entity.type
_entity.pdbx_description
1 polymer ?
#
loop_
_entity_poly.entity_id
_entity_poly.type
_entity_poly.pdbx_seq_one_letter_code
_entity_poly.pdbx_strand_id
1 'polypeptide(L)'
;LPLVREQLYEGQSLFYMITTNTYFYLGVAFISSVLMVAELPLFSLKFKKFSLKNNEIRWFFLLLSIGLLVFFQAVAVPFIVLSYLFLSLVVFLADLQQ
;
A
#
# COMPACT_ATOMS: atom_id res chain seq x y z
N LEU A 1 22.66 11.36 36.66
CA LEU A 1 22.09 10.88 35.37
C LEU A 1 21.01 9.78 35.54
N PRO A 2 19.90 10.02 36.28
CA PRO A 2 18.67 9.22 36.16
C PRO A 2 17.63 9.86 35.20
N LEU A 3 17.60 11.20 35.11
CA LEU A 3 16.62 11.96 34.32
C LEU A 3 16.69 11.70 32.80
N VAL A 4 17.89 11.41 32.26
CA VAL A 4 18.07 11.08 30.84
C VAL A 4 17.46 9.72 30.50
N ARG A 5 17.47 8.76 31.44
CA ARG A 5 16.86 7.44 31.20
C ARG A 5 15.34 7.55 31.25
N GLU A 6 14.78 8.38 32.11
CA GLU A 6 13.34 8.61 32.19
C GLU A 6 12.79 9.19 30.87
N GLN A 7 13.45 10.20 30.28
CA GLN A 7 13.05 10.76 28.97
C GLN A 7 13.24 9.80 27.78
N LEU A 8 14.13 8.80 27.87
CA LEU A 8 14.31 7.79 26.82
C LEU A 8 13.30 6.63 26.93
N TYR A 9 12.73 6.37 28.11
CA TYR A 9 11.79 5.27 28.36
C TYR A 9 10.32 5.70 28.46
N GLU A 10 10.02 6.96 28.77
CA GLU A 10 8.64 7.50 28.71
C GLU A 10 8.09 7.48 27.28
N GLY A 11 8.97 7.41 26.28
CA GLY A 11 8.67 7.31 24.87
C GLY A 11 8.49 5.88 24.34
N GLN A 12 8.09 4.90 25.16
CA GLN A 12 7.63 3.58 24.68
C GLN A 12 6.26 3.71 23.99
N SER A 13 6.22 4.59 23.01
CA SER A 13 5.24 4.66 21.94
C SER A 13 5.09 3.26 21.35
N LEU A 14 3.87 2.86 21.08
CA LEU A 14 3.49 1.52 20.59
C LEU A 14 4.40 0.98 19.47
N PHE A 15 5.00 1.86 18.68
CA PHE A 15 6.02 1.54 17.68
C PHE A 15 7.18 0.71 18.22
N TYR A 16 7.74 1.03 19.39
CA TYR A 16 8.87 0.26 19.96
C TYR A 16 8.46 -1.18 20.28
N MET A 17 7.27 -1.36 20.87
CA MET A 17 6.74 -2.68 21.19
C MET A 17 6.45 -3.51 19.94
N ILE A 18 5.96 -2.89 18.86
CA ILE A 18 5.69 -3.56 17.58
C ILE A 18 7.00 -3.91 16.86
N THR A 19 7.95 -2.97 16.80
CA THR A 19 9.23 -3.11 16.11
C THR A 19 10.20 -4.07 16.82
N THR A 20 10.10 -4.26 18.13
CA THR A 20 10.93 -5.24 18.86
C THR A 20 10.32 -6.65 18.87
N ASN A 21 9.07 -6.82 18.41
CA ASN A 21 8.39 -8.11 18.47
C ASN A 21 8.71 -9.01 17.27
N THR A 22 9.41 -10.13 17.51
CA THR A 22 9.78 -11.11 16.47
C THR A 22 8.56 -11.71 15.74
N TYR A 23 7.44 -11.91 16.44
CA TYR A 23 6.23 -12.47 15.84
C TYR A 23 5.59 -11.52 14.83
N PHE A 24 5.75 -10.21 15.01
CA PHE A 24 5.29 -9.22 14.04
C PHE A 24 5.99 -9.40 12.69
N TYR A 25 7.32 -9.54 12.68
CA TYR A 25 8.08 -9.78 11.45
C TYR A 25 7.76 -11.13 10.81
N LEU A 26 7.52 -12.18 11.61
CA LEU A 26 7.07 -13.47 11.09
C LEU A 26 5.72 -13.36 10.38
N GLY A 27 4.77 -12.64 10.96
CA GLY A 27 3.47 -12.37 10.34
C GLY A 27 3.61 -11.61 9.02
N VAL A 28 4.40 -10.53 9.01
CA VAL A 28 4.67 -9.75 7.79
C VAL A 28 5.35 -10.59 6.71
N ALA A 29 6.33 -11.42 7.07
CA ALA A 29 7.03 -12.30 6.13
C ALA A 29 6.08 -13.33 5.51
N PHE A 30 5.19 -13.92 6.30
CA PHE A 30 4.22 -14.90 5.81
C PHE A 30 3.21 -14.25 4.85
N ILE A 31 2.65 -13.10 5.23
CA ILE A 31 1.72 -12.33 4.38
C ILE A 31 2.42 -11.93 3.08
N SER A 32 3.65 -11.43 3.15
CA SER A 32 4.43 -11.05 1.96
C SER A 32 4.71 -12.24 1.04
N SER A 33 4.99 -13.42 1.61
CA SER A 33 5.21 -14.65 0.84
C SER A 33 3.95 -15.07 0.08
N VAL A 34 2.78 -15.04 0.75
CA VAL A 34 1.48 -15.31 0.12
C VAL A 34 1.19 -14.29 -0.98
N LEU A 35 1.45 -13.01 -0.73
CA LEU A 35 1.25 -11.95 -1.72
C LEU A 35 2.12 -12.11 -2.97
N MET A 36 3.32 -12.71 -2.82
CA MET A 36 4.25 -12.96 -3.92
C MET A 36 3.84 -14.16 -4.79
N VAL A 37 3.13 -15.13 -4.21
CA VAL A 37 2.59 -16.31 -4.92
C VAL A 37 1.18 -16.05 -5.47
N ALA A 38 0.43 -15.14 -4.85
CA ALA A 38 -0.91 -14.78 -5.29
C ALA A 38 -0.84 -14.11 -6.68
N GLU A 39 -1.42 -14.77 -7.69
CA GLU A 39 -1.70 -14.18 -8.99
C GLU A 39 -2.85 -13.18 -8.83
N LEU A 40 -2.54 -12.01 -8.27
CA LEU A 40 -3.50 -10.93 -8.15
C LEU A 40 -3.88 -10.48 -9.56
N PRO A 41 -5.18 -10.46 -9.92
CA PRO A 41 -5.63 -9.94 -11.20
C PRO A 41 -5.42 -8.42 -11.21
N LEU A 42 -4.19 -8.01 -11.48
CA LEU A 42 -3.76 -6.63 -11.52
C LEU A 42 -4.33 -5.99 -12.79
N PHE A 43 -5.21 -4.99 -12.62
CA PHE A 43 -5.82 -4.30 -13.76
C PHE A 43 -4.76 -3.69 -14.66
N SER A 44 -4.62 -4.19 -15.88
CA SER A 44 -3.63 -3.66 -16.80
C SER A 44 -3.78 -2.15 -16.97
N LEU A 45 -2.81 -1.39 -16.44
CA LEU A 45 -2.66 0.06 -16.64
C LEU A 45 -2.35 0.40 -18.12
N LYS A 46 -2.24 -0.60 -19.00
CA LYS A 46 -1.98 -0.42 -20.42
C LYS A 46 -3.20 0.19 -21.10
N PHE A 47 -3.06 1.43 -21.54
CA PHE A 47 -4.04 2.13 -22.36
C PHE A 47 -4.13 1.48 -23.75
N LYS A 48 -5.05 0.52 -23.94
CA LYS A 48 -5.31 -0.06 -25.27
C LYS A 48 -6.31 0.76 -26.09
N LYS A 49 -7.11 1.64 -25.47
CA LYS A 49 -8.05 2.55 -26.16
C LYS A 49 -8.21 3.87 -25.38
N PHE A 50 -8.10 5.01 -26.07
CA PHE A 50 -8.36 6.37 -25.56
C PHE A 50 -9.85 6.70 -25.37
N SER A 51 -10.72 5.70 -25.20
CA SER A 51 -12.15 5.95 -24.96
C SER A 51 -12.37 6.33 -23.50
N LEU A 52 -12.70 7.60 -23.26
CA LEU A 52 -12.99 8.17 -21.93
C LEU A 52 -14.11 7.38 -21.20
N LYS A 53 -15.07 6.83 -21.94
CA LYS A 53 -16.28 6.19 -21.38
C LYS A 53 -16.06 4.77 -20.80
N ASN A 54 -14.86 4.20 -20.93
CA ASN A 54 -14.59 2.82 -20.47
C ASN A 54 -13.39 2.72 -19.52
N ASN A 55 -12.66 3.82 -19.29
CA ASN A 55 -11.39 3.84 -18.56
C ASN A 55 -11.36 4.90 -17.45
N GLU A 56 -12.51 5.32 -16.93
CA GLU A 56 -12.63 6.37 -15.90
C GLU A 56 -11.80 6.05 -14.65
N ILE A 57 -11.86 4.79 -14.18
CA ILE A 57 -11.09 4.30 -13.03
C ILE A 57 -9.57 4.42 -13.28
N ARG A 58 -9.10 4.19 -14.52
CA ARG A 58 -7.67 4.27 -14.88
C ARG A 58 -7.18 5.71 -14.89
N TRP A 59 -7.99 6.64 -15.40
CA TRP A 59 -7.67 8.07 -15.40
C TRP A 59 -7.65 8.66 -13.99
N PHE A 60 -8.60 8.28 -13.14
CA PHE A 60 -8.61 8.68 -11.74
C PHE A 60 -7.34 8.20 -11.02
N PHE A 61 -6.98 6.93 -11.17
CA PHE A 61 -5.79 6.37 -10.56
C PHE A 61 -4.49 7.03 -11.05
N LEU A 62 -4.41 7.36 -12.35
CA LEU A 62 -3.25 8.03 -12.92
C LEU A 62 -3.09 9.45 -12.34
N LEU A 63 -4.17 10.23 -12.29
CA LEU A 63 -4.16 11.57 -11.69
C LEU A 63 -3.78 11.53 -10.21
N LEU A 64 -4.33 10.56 -9.47
CA LEU A 64 -3.99 10.34 -8.07
C LEU A 64 -2.50 10.02 -7.90
N SER A 65 -1.96 9.12 -8.73
CA SER A 65 -0.55 8.74 -8.70
C SER A 65 0.39 9.92 -8.96
N ILE A 66 0.06 10.78 -9.93
CA ILE A 66 0.82 12.01 -10.22
C ILE A 66 0.77 12.96 -9.02
N GLY A 67 -0.41 13.13 -8.41
CA GLY A 67 -0.54 13.92 -7.18
C GLY A 67 0.36 13.39 -6.06
N LEU A 68 0.31 12.09 -5.79
CA LEU A 68 1.15 11.46 -4.77
C LEU A 68 2.65 11.62 -5.06
N LEU A 69 3.07 11.47 -6.31
CA LEU A 69 4.48 11.66 -6.70
C LEU A 69 4.99 13.08 -6.41
N VAL A 70 4.16 14.10 -6.63
CA VAL A 70 4.54 15.50 -6.37
C VAL A 70 4.68 15.78 -4.87
N PHE A 71 3.80 15.22 -4.03
CA PHE A 71 3.84 15.44 -2.58
C PHE A 71 4.86 14.57 -1.84
N PHE A 72 5.00 13.29 -2.22
CA PHE A 72 5.76 12.27 -1.46
C PHE A 72 7.01 11.75 -2.19
N GLN A 73 7.26 12.15 -3.44
CA GLN A 73 8.44 11.77 -4.23
C GLN A 73 8.72 10.26 -4.23
N ALA A 74 9.84 9.82 -3.65
CA ALA A 74 10.25 8.41 -3.59
C ALA A 74 9.36 7.58 -2.65
N VAL A 75 8.84 8.20 -1.59
CA VAL A 75 7.92 7.54 -0.64
C VAL A 75 6.56 7.32 -1.31
N ALA A 76 6.22 8.06 -2.36
CA ALA A 76 4.95 7.88 -3.07
C ALA A 76 4.85 6.51 -3.75
N VAL A 77 5.96 5.92 -4.20
CA VAL A 77 5.98 4.66 -4.96
C VAL A 77 5.29 3.51 -4.21
N PRO A 78 5.68 3.15 -2.96
CA PRO A 78 4.98 2.11 -2.22
C PRO A 78 3.50 2.43 -1.96
N PHE A 79 3.15 3.71 -1.72
CA PHE A 79 1.76 4.12 -1.56
C PHE A 79 0.94 3.94 -2.83
N ILE A 80 1.50 4.29 -4.00
CA ILE A 80 0.86 4.11 -5.30
C ILE A 80 0.60 2.63 -5.56
N VAL A 81 1.57 1.75 -5.26
CA VAL A 81 1.42 0.30 -5.40
C VAL A 81 0.36 -0.25 -4.46
N LEU A 82 0.32 0.20 -3.20
CA LEU A 82 -0.72 -0.18 -2.23
C LEU A 82 -2.12 0.27 -2.69
N SER A 83 -2.27 1.54 -3.07
CA SER A 83 -3.54 2.06 -3.59
C SER A 83 -3.98 1.33 -4.85
N TYR A 84 -3.05 0.96 -5.73
CA TYR A 84 -3.33 0.17 -6.92
C TYR A 84 -3.85 -1.22 -6.56
N LEU A 85 -3.20 -1.92 -5.63
CA LEU A 85 -3.66 -3.23 -5.15
C LEU A 85 -5.07 -3.17 -4.56
N PHE A 86 -5.34 -2.17 -3.72
CA PHE A 86 -6.67 -1.95 -3.16
C PHE A 86 -7.72 -1.72 -4.24
N LEU A 87 -7.45 -0.81 -5.18
CA LEU A 87 -8.37 -0.52 -6.28
C LEU A 87 -8.59 -1.77 -7.14
N SER A 88 -7.53 -2.53 -7.41
CA SER A 88 -7.59 -3.76 -8.18
C SER A 88 -8.45 -4.83 -7.51
N LEU A 89 -8.32 -4.99 -6.20
CA LEU A 89 -9.16 -5.90 -5.42
C LEU A 89 -10.62 -5.46 -5.42
N VAL A 90 -10.90 -4.16 -5.24
CA VAL A 90 -12.28 -3.64 -5.25
C VAL A 90 -12.94 -3.87 -6.61
N VAL A 91 -12.24 -3.58 -7.70
CA VAL A 91 -12.81 -3.78 -9.04
C VAL A 91 -12.98 -5.28 -9.34
N PHE A 92 -12.04 -6.13 -8.93
CA PHE A 92 -12.18 -7.59 -9.06
C PHE A 92 -13.37 -8.13 -8.26
N LEU A 93 -13.54 -7.69 -7.01
CA LEU A 93 -14.67 -8.08 -6.17
C LEU A 93 -16.01 -7.55 -6.72
N ALA A 94 -16.03 -6.34 -7.28
CA ALA A 94 -17.22 -5.78 -7.91
C ALA A 94 -17.60 -6.54 -9.19
N ASP A 95 -16.62 -7.01 -9.95
CA ASP A 95 -16.83 -7.86 -11.14
C ASP A 95 -17.39 -9.24 -10.76
N LEU A 96 -16.95 -9.82 -9.62
CA LEU A 96 -17.50 -11.08 -9.10
C LEU A 96 -18.95 -10.98 -8.56
N GLN A 97 -19.47 -9.76 -8.33
CA GLN A 97 -20.86 -9.54 -7.90
C GLN A 97 -21.84 -9.33 -9.05
N GLN A 98 -21.37 -9.25 -10.31
CA GLN A 98 -22.19 -9.17 -11.53
C GLN A 98 -22.36 -10.54 -12.19
#